data_AF-A0A7W3NDW4-F1
#
_entry.id   AF-A0A7W3NDW4-F1
#
_cell.length_a   1.000
_cell.length_b   1.000
_cell.length_c   1.000
_cell.angle_alpha   90.00
_cell.angle_beta   90.00
_cell.angle_gamma   90.00
#
_symmetry.space_group_name_H-M   'P 1'
#
loop_
_entity.id
_entity.type
_entity.pdbx_description
1 polymer ?
#
loop_
_entity_poly.entity_id
_entity_poly.type
_entity_poly.pdbx_seq_one_letter_code
_entity_poly.pdbx_strand_id
1 'polypeptide(L)' 'MKRFSEEEKLMAVKKYLSNEGSFKRIGDSIGADEGDVRSWVQRFQYHGNEAFKNSYA' A
#
# COMPACT_ATOMS: atom_id res chain seq x y z
N MET A 1 10.09 -13.50 3.36
CA MET A 1 9.11 -12.38 3.42
C MET A 1 9.71 -11.21 2.66
N LYS A 2 9.05 -10.75 1.59
CA LYS A 2 9.48 -9.55 0.86
C LYS A 2 9.22 -8.34 1.77
N ARG A 3 10.24 -7.55 2.05
CA ARG A 3 10.06 -6.28 2.78
C ARG A 3 9.65 -5.23 1.76
N PHE A 4 8.41 -4.74 1.87
CA PHE A 4 7.94 -3.62 1.07
C PHE A 4 8.38 -2.30 1.70
N SER A 5 9.04 -1.46 0.92
CA SER A 5 9.40 -0.10 1.32
C SER A 5 8.16 0.77 1.49
N GLU A 6 8.29 1.86 2.23
CA GLU A 6 7.20 2.83 2.43
C GLU A 6 6.69 3.37 1.08
N GLU A 7 7.58 3.62 0.13
CA GLU A 7 7.25 3.99 -1.25
C GLU A 7 6.41 2.95 -2.00
N GLU A 8 6.74 1.65 -1.89
CA GLU A 8 5.98 0.59 -2.56
C GLU A 8 4.56 0.50 -2.02
N LYS A 9 4.40 0.64 -0.69
CA LYS A 9 3.09 0.66 -0.03
C LYS A 9 2.29 1.89 -0.46
N LEU A 10 2.92 3.06 -0.48
CA LEU A 10 2.31 4.31 -0.95
C LEU A 10 1.89 4.23 -2.41
N MET A 11 2.70 3.63 -3.26
CA MET A 11 2.37 3.43 -4.67
C MET A 11 1.16 2.52 -4.83
N ALA A 12 1.09 1.42 -4.07
CA ALA A 12 -0.05 0.50 -4.08
C ALA A 12 -1.35 1.21 -3.66
N VAL A 13 -1.30 1.99 -2.57
CA VAL A 13 -2.46 2.73 -2.08
C VAL A 13 -2.88 3.82 -3.07
N LYS A 14 -1.93 4.57 -3.64
CA LYS A 14 -2.23 5.60 -4.65
C LYS A 14 -2.89 5.01 -5.90
N LYS A 15 -2.38 3.89 -6.42
CA LYS A 15 -3.02 3.17 -7.56
C LYS A 15 -4.45 2.77 -7.24
N TYR A 16 -4.71 2.31 -6.01
CA TYR A 16 -6.06 1.97 -5.56
C TYR A 16 -6.97 3.21 -5.53
N LEU A 17 -6.48 4.31 -4.96
CA LEU A 17 -7.22 5.58 -4.89
C LEU A 17 -7.48 6.21 -6.27
N SER A 18 -6.55 6.01 -7.22
CA SER A 18 -6.70 6.41 -8.63
C SER A 18 -7.61 5.47 -9.43
N ASN A 19 -8.23 4.47 -8.79
CA ASN A 19 -9.14 3.51 -9.40
C ASN A 19 -8.50 2.71 -10.57
N GLU A 20 -7.17 2.51 -10.52
CA GLU A 20 -6.40 1.80 -11.56
C GLU A 20 -6.50 0.26 -11.45
N GLY A 21 -7.17 -0.26 -10.42
CA GLY A 21 -7.43 -1.70 -10.29
C GLY A 21 -7.91 -2.12 -8.91
N SER A 22 -8.31 -3.39 -8.80
CA SER A 22 -8.63 -4.05 -7.53
C SER A 22 -7.36 -4.35 -6.72
N PHE A 23 -7.50 -4.60 -5.41
CA PHE A 23 -6.39 -4.95 -4.51
C PHE A 23 -5.47 -6.02 -5.07
N LYS A 24 -6.05 -7.09 -5.63
CA LYS A 24 -5.29 -8.18 -6.26
C LYS A 24 -4.42 -7.71 -7.43
N ARG A 25 -4.98 -6.94 -8.37
CA ARG A 25 -4.25 -6.45 -9.55
C ARG A 25 -3.09 -5.52 -9.16
N ILE A 26 -3.30 -4.70 -8.14
CA ILE A 26 -2.27 -3.81 -7.60
C ILE A 26 -1.18 -4.63 -6.92
N GLY A 27 -1.58 -5.63 -6.13
CA GLY A 27 -0.66 -6.57 -5.49
C GLY A 27 0.20 -7.31 -6.52
N ASP A 28 -0.41 -7.93 -7.52
CA ASP A 28 0.28 -8.59 -8.64
C ASP A 28 1.28 -7.66 -9.34
N SER A 29 0.94 -6.38 -9.53
CA SER A 29 1.82 -5.39 -10.18
C SER A 29 3.12 -5.12 -9.42
N ILE A 30 3.17 -5.33 -8.11
CA ILE A 30 4.34 -5.08 -7.24
C ILE A 30 4.86 -6.36 -6.58
N GLY A 31 4.18 -7.49 -6.81
CA GLY A 31 4.41 -8.76 -6.14
C GLY A 31 4.03 -8.76 -4.67
N ALA A 32 2.97 -8.05 -4.29
CA ALA A 32 2.33 -8.06 -2.98
C ALA A 32 1.03 -8.86 -3.01
N ASP A 33 0.60 -9.35 -1.85
CA ASP A 33 -0.67 -10.04 -1.71
C ASP A 33 -1.84 -9.05 -1.61
N GLU A 34 -3.05 -9.44 -2.00
CA GLU A 34 -4.21 -8.55 -1.91
C GLU A 34 -4.50 -8.15 -0.45
N GLY A 35 -4.23 -9.06 0.50
CA GLY A 35 -4.41 -8.81 1.93
C GLY A 35 -3.46 -7.73 2.46
N ASP A 36 -2.23 -7.68 1.93
CA ASP A 36 -1.26 -6.64 2.25
C ASP A 36 -1.73 -5.28 1.71
N VAL A 37 -2.12 -5.23 0.43
CA VAL A 37 -2.61 -3.99 -0.20
C VAL A 37 -3.84 -3.45 0.53
N ARG A 38 -4.80 -4.33 0.88
CA ARG A 38 -5.98 -3.94 1.66
C ARG A 38 -5.60 -3.34 3.01
N SER A 39 -4.68 -3.99 3.72
CA SER A 39 -4.18 -3.51 5.02
C SER A 39 -3.50 -2.14 4.92
N TRP A 40 -2.74 -1.91 3.85
CA TRP A 40 -2.08 -0.63 3.59
C TRP A 40 -3.09 0.47 3.27
N VAL A 41 -4.10 0.18 2.45
CA VAL A 41 -5.18 1.14 2.14
C VAL A 41 -5.95 1.51 3.40
N GLN A 42 -6.30 0.54 4.25
CA GLN A 42 -6.97 0.81 5.52
C GLN A 42 -6.12 1.68 6.45
N ARG A 43 -4.82 1.37 6.59
CA ARG A 43 -3.88 2.20 7.35
C ARG A 43 -3.80 3.62 6.80
N PHE A 44 -3.75 3.78 5.48
CA PHE A 44 -3.73 5.08 4.84
C PHE A 44 -5.04 5.85 4.99
N GLN A 45 -6.20 5.19 5.00
CA GLN A 45 -7.46 5.87 5.28
C GLN A 45 -7.55 6.36 6.73
N TYR A 46 -6.94 5.64 7.67
CA TYR A 46 -6.97 6.01 9.09
C TYR A 46 -5.91 7.06 9.46
N HIS A 47 -4.67 6.91 8.98
CA HIS A 47 -3.54 7.78 9.33
C HIS A 47 -3.11 8.74 8.20
N GLY A 48 -3.74 8.66 7.02
CA GLY A 48 -3.35 9.46 5.86
C GLY A 48 -1.90 9.23 5.44
N ASN A 49 -1.23 10.31 5.08
CA ASN A 49 0.18 10.34 4.69
C ASN A 49 1.16 9.87 5.79
N GLU A 50 0.71 9.78 7.04
CA GLU A 50 1.53 9.31 8.17
C GLU A 50 1.51 7.78 8.31
N ALA A 51 0.62 7.09 7.60
CA ALA A 51 0.48 5.63 7.64
C ALA A 51 1.77 4.84 7.35
N PHE A 52 2.69 5.47 6.62
CA PHE A 52 3.97 4.92 6.20
C PHE A 52 5.11 5.93 6.43
N LYS A 53 5.03 6.76 7.47
CA LYS A 53 6.10 7.71 7.84
C LYS A 53 6.93 7.26 9.04
N ASN A 54 6.89 5.97 9.38
CA ASN A 54 7.53 5.49 10.60
C ASN A 54 8.74 4.62 10.29
N SER A 55 9.75 5.25 9.70
CA SER A 55 11.14 4.90 9.96
C SER A 55 11.72 6.00 10.85
N TYR A 56 11.68 5.73 12.17
CA TYR A 56 12.60 6.22 13.20
C TYR A 56 13.31 7.56 12.93
N ALA A 57 12.85 8.62 13.60
CA ALA A 57 13.75 9.66 14.09
C ALA A 57 14.30 9.25 15.46
#